data_AF-A0A936B7X6-F1
#
_entry.id   AF-A0A936B7X6-F1
#
_cell.length_a   1.000
_cell.length_b   1.000
_cell.length_c   1.000
_cell.angle_alpha   90.00
_cell.angle_beta   90.00
_cell.angle_gamma   90.00
#
_symmetry.space_group_name_H-M   'P 1'
#
loop_
_entity.id
_entity.type
_entity.pdbx_description
1 polymer ?
#
loop_
_entity_poly.entity_id
_entity_poly.type
_entity_poly.pdbx_seq_one_letter_code
_entity_poly.pdbx_strand_id
1 'polypeptide(L)'
;MIKFNLIGLAMTAVCVGFAYLMGFLIGDTSQRVAMPIAGILMLVVDAAYRWRTSPETGWKRWFYMRGGGWMGFPVWVTGIGFVAVGLVEG
;
A
#
# COMPACT_ATOMS: atom_id res chain seq x y z
N MET A 1 -2.50 -12.20 21.62
CA MET A 1 -2.80 -10.80 21.24
C MET A 1 -2.54 -10.62 19.76
N ILE A 2 -3.59 -10.42 18.96
CA ILE A 2 -3.45 -10.01 17.55
C ILE A 2 -2.96 -8.56 17.58
N LYS A 3 -1.71 -8.32 17.19
CA LYS A 3 -1.16 -6.96 17.07
C LYS A 3 -1.70 -6.36 15.77
N PHE A 4 -2.77 -5.57 15.88
CA PHE A 4 -3.40 -4.91 14.76
C PHE A 4 -2.44 -3.88 14.12
N ASN A 5 -2.30 -3.90 12.80
CA ASN A 5 -1.40 -3.02 12.06
C ASN A 5 -2.03 -1.67 11.79
N LEU A 6 -2.13 -0.85 12.82
CA LEU A 6 -2.64 0.52 12.71
C LEU A 6 -1.84 1.35 11.68
N ILE A 7 -0.52 1.14 11.62
CA ILE A 7 0.36 1.88 10.70
C ILE A 7 0.06 1.50 9.25
N GLY A 8 0.00 0.20 8.95
CA GLY A 8 -0.33 -0.28 7.61
C GLY A 8 -1.74 0.12 7.19
N LEU A 9 -2.72 0.06 8.09
CA LEU A 9 -4.07 0.54 7.83
C LEU A 9 -4.09 2.04 7.50
N ALA A 10 -3.37 2.85 8.27
CA ALA A 10 -3.25 4.28 8.02
C ALA A 10 -2.57 4.57 6.67
N MET A 11 -1.50 3.84 6.34
CA MET A 11 -0.82 3.95 5.05
C MET A 11 -1.76 3.62 3.89
N THR A 12 -2.51 2.51 3.98
CA THR A 12 -3.52 2.14 2.99
C THR A 12 -4.55 3.25 2.84
N ALA A 13 -5.12 3.76 3.94
CA ALA A 13 -6.12 4.83 3.90
C ALA A 13 -5.60 6.11 3.23
N VAL A 14 -4.37 6.52 3.56
CA VAL A 14 -3.72 7.69 2.94
C VAL A 14 -3.48 7.48 1.44
N CYS A 15 -2.99 6.30 1.03
CA CYS A 15 -2.74 6.01 -0.38
C CYS A 15 -4.04 5.99 -1.20
N VAL A 16 -5.10 5.38 -0.67
CA VAL A 16 -6.42 5.38 -1.32
C VAL A 16 -6.98 6.80 -1.42
N GLY A 17 -6.97 7.55 -0.32
CA GLY A 17 -7.46 8.93 -0.30
C GLY A 17 -6.72 9.82 -1.30
N PHE A 18 -5.40 9.69 -1.38
CA PHE A 18 -4.59 10.42 -2.35
C PHE A 18 -4.89 10.01 -3.79
N ALA A 19 -5.08 8.71 -4.07
CA ALA A 19 -5.42 8.26 -5.41
C ALA A 19 -6.79 8.77 -5.88
N TYR A 20 -7.79 8.80 -5.00
CA TYR A 20 -9.09 9.40 -5.30
C TYR A 20 -9.00 10.92 -5.50
N LEU A 21 -8.17 11.61 -4.71
CA LEU A 21 -7.89 13.03 -4.91
C LEU A 21 -7.24 13.28 -6.29
N MET A 22 -6.32 12.42 -6.71
CA MET A 22 -5.71 12.50 -8.04
C MET A 22 -6.72 12.24 -9.15
N GLY A 23 -7.57 11.22 -9.01
CA GLY A 23 -8.67 10.96 -9.94
C GLY A 23 -9.62 12.16 -10.07
N PHE A 24 -9.99 12.77 -8.94
CA PHE A 24 -10.80 14.00 -8.93
C PHE A 24 -10.14 15.14 -9.71
N LEU A 25 -8.84 15.36 -9.52
CA LEU A 25 -8.09 16.43 -10.21
C LEU A 25 -7.92 16.16 -11.72
N ILE A 26 -7.91 14.90 -12.14
CA ILE A 26 -7.84 14.50 -13.55
C ILE A 26 -9.24 14.48 -14.21
N GLY A 27 -10.31 14.67 -13.42
CA GLY A 27 -11.69 14.59 -13.91
C GLY A 27 -12.20 13.17 -14.11
N ASP A 28 -11.47 12.17 -13.60
CA ASP A 28 -11.82 10.76 -13.68
C ASP A 28 -11.68 10.10 -12.31
N THR A 29 -12.81 9.96 -11.61
CA THR A 29 -12.89 9.27 -10.31
C THR A 29 -13.23 7.79 -10.47
N SER A 30 -13.11 7.22 -11.67
CA SER A 30 -13.37 5.81 -11.89
C SER A 30 -12.42 4.96 -11.06
N GLN A 31 -12.93 3.83 -10.57
CA GLN A 31 -12.13 2.85 -9.85
C GLN A 31 -10.98 2.31 -10.71
N ARG A 32 -11.15 2.34 -12.04
CA ARG A 32 -10.15 1.99 -13.04
C ARG A 32 -8.87 2.81 -12.93
N VAL A 33 -8.99 4.10 -12.66
CA VAL A 33 -7.84 5.00 -12.52
C VAL A 33 -7.36 5.05 -11.06
N ALA A 34 -8.28 5.09 -10.10
CA ALA A 34 -7.93 5.23 -8.70
C ALA A 34 -7.24 3.97 -8.11
N MET A 35 -7.66 2.77 -8.50
CA MET A 35 -7.13 1.51 -7.94
C MET A 35 -5.65 1.29 -8.29
N PRO A 36 -5.19 1.38 -9.56
CA PRO A 36 -3.77 1.22 -9.88
C PRO A 36 -2.89 2.28 -9.22
N ILE A 37 -3.34 3.53 -9.18
CA ILE A 37 -2.61 4.63 -8.54
C ILE A 37 -2.46 4.37 -7.04
N ALA A 38 -3.54 4.01 -6.36
CA ALA A 38 -3.52 3.65 -4.95
C ALA A 38 -2.58 2.46 -4.69
N GLY A 39 -2.64 1.43 -5.54
CA GLY A 39 -1.82 0.25 -5.40
C GLY A 39 -0.32 0.53 -5.56
N ILE A 40 0.07 1.32 -6.54
CA ILE A 40 1.46 1.76 -6.74
C ILE A 40 1.93 2.59 -5.55
N LEU A 41 1.11 3.54 -5.08
CA LEU A 41 1.44 4.35 -3.91
C LEU A 41 1.66 3.50 -2.66
N MET A 42 0.80 2.51 -2.41
CA MET A 42 0.95 1.59 -1.30
C MET A 42 2.29 0.84 -1.34
N LEU A 43 2.71 0.39 -2.53
CA LEU A 43 3.99 -0.28 -2.72
C LEU A 43 5.18 0.65 -2.45
N VAL A 44 5.14 1.86 -3.00
CA VAL A 44 6.22 2.85 -2.84
C VAL A 44 6.34 3.30 -1.38
N VAL A 45 5.22 3.60 -0.73
CA VAL A 45 5.20 4.08 0.66
C VAL A 45 5.59 2.95 1.62
N ASP A 46 5.15 1.70 1.40
CA ASP A 46 5.59 0.55 2.21
C ASP A 46 7.10 0.28 2.04
N ALA A 47 7.61 0.34 0.81
CA ALA A 47 9.04 0.21 0.56
C ALA A 47 9.84 1.33 1.25
N ALA A 48 9.42 2.59 1.10
CA ALA A 48 10.07 3.74 1.73
C ALA A 48 10.02 3.70 3.25
N TYR A 49 8.88 3.31 3.83
CA TYR A 49 8.71 3.16 5.27
C TYR A 49 9.67 2.09 5.84
N ARG A 50 9.76 0.93 5.18
CA ARG A 50 10.65 -0.15 5.62
C ARG A 50 12.12 0.20 5.46
N TRP A 51 12.48 0.90 4.39
CA TRP A 51 13.84 1.39 4.18
C TRP A 51 14.25 2.36 5.29
N ARG A 52 13.42 3.37 5.59
CA ARG A 52 13.72 4.33 6.67
C ARG A 52 13.78 3.67 8.04
N THR A 53 12.83 2.79 8.33
CA THR A 53 12.71 2.18 9.66
C THR A 53 13.79 1.12 9.90
N SER A 54 14.31 0.50 8.84
CA SER A 54 15.33 -0.57 8.95
C SER A 54 16.17 -0.66 7.68
N PRO A 55 17.17 0.22 7.48
CA PRO A 55 17.95 0.28 6.25
C PRO A 55 18.68 -1.04 5.92
N GLU A 56 19.17 -1.73 6.96
CA GLU A 56 20.04 -2.91 6.82
C GLU A 56 19.27 -4.23 6.64
N THR A 57 17.99 -4.25 7.02
CA THR A 57 17.14 -5.46 6.97
C THR A 57 15.79 -5.23 6.29
N GLY A 58 15.52 -4.02 5.78
CA GLY A 58 14.24 -3.62 5.20
C GLY A 58 13.80 -4.51 4.03
N TRP A 59 14.75 -4.85 3.15
CA TRP A 59 14.55 -5.79 2.05
C TRP A 59 14.26 -7.22 2.52
N LYS A 60 14.96 -7.71 3.55
CA LYS A 60 14.72 -9.05 4.11
C LYS A 60 13.35 -9.09 4.80
N ARG A 61 12.92 -8.02 5.45
CA ARG A 61 11.63 -7.91 6.15
C ARG A 61 10.40 -7.96 5.24
N TRP A 62 10.54 -7.84 3.92
CA TRP A 62 9.43 -8.12 2.99
C TRP A 62 8.91 -9.56 3.14
N PHE A 63 9.83 -10.51 3.36
CA PHE A 63 9.52 -11.94 3.45
C PHE A 63 9.56 -12.48 4.89
N TYR A 64 10.21 -11.77 5.82
CA TYR A 64 10.32 -12.19 7.22
C TYR A 64 9.23 -11.60 8.12
N MET A 65 8.50 -12.49 8.81
CA MET A 65 7.36 -12.19 9.69
C MET A 65 7.69 -11.51 11.03
N ARG A 66 8.96 -11.20 11.34
CA ARG A 66 9.36 -10.58 12.63
C ARG A 66 9.87 -9.14 12.47
N GLY A 67 9.32 -8.24 13.30
CA GLY A 67 9.77 -6.85 13.41
C GLY A 67 9.10 -5.86 12.46
N GLY A 68 7.84 -6.06 12.10
CA GLY A 68 7.07 -5.16 11.22
C GLY A 68 6.61 -5.79 9.91
N GLY A 69 7.12 -6.99 9.58
CA GLY A 69 6.69 -7.77 8.40
C GLY A 69 5.43 -8.62 8.63
N TRP A 70 5.08 -8.93 9.88
CA TRP A 70 3.76 -9.48 10.21
C TRP A 70 3.00 -8.48 11.06
N MET A 71 1.99 -7.90 10.43
CA MET A 71 1.09 -7.01 11.11
C MET A 71 -0.20 -7.08 10.29
N GLY A 72 -1.00 -8.14 10.49
CA GLY A 72 -2.40 -8.39 10.09
C GLY A 72 -2.91 -8.11 8.65
N PHE A 73 -2.23 -7.26 7.89
CA PHE A 73 -2.62 -6.65 6.63
C PHE A 73 -1.33 -6.12 5.96
N PRO A 74 -0.64 -6.95 5.17
CA PRO A 74 0.57 -6.51 4.47
C PRO A 74 0.19 -5.50 3.38
N VAL A 75 0.53 -4.24 3.58
CA VAL A 75 0.21 -3.11 2.68
C VAL A 75 0.65 -3.39 1.25
N TRP A 76 1.81 -4.04 1.04
CA TRP A 76 2.28 -4.43 -0.29
C TRP A 76 1.36 -5.45 -0.97
N VAL A 77 0.76 -6.40 -0.25
CA VAL A 77 -0.21 -7.37 -0.82
C VAL A 77 -1.48 -6.64 -1.23
N THR A 78 -1.97 -5.74 -0.38
CA THR A 78 -3.11 -4.88 -0.72
C THR A 78 -2.80 -4.03 -1.94
N GLY A 79 -1.60 -3.46 -2.01
CA GLY A 79 -1.13 -2.67 -3.14
C GLY A 79 -1.13 -3.46 -4.45
N ILE A 80 -0.58 -4.67 -4.44
CA ILE A 80 -0.63 -5.59 -5.60
C ILE A 80 -2.08 -5.90 -5.98
N GLY A 81 -2.94 -6.20 -5.00
CA GLY A 81 -4.36 -6.46 -5.24
C GLY A 81 -5.06 -5.29 -5.92
N PHE A 82 -4.80 -4.07 -5.48
CA PHE A 82 -5.36 -2.85 -6.06
C PHE A 82 -4.86 -2.60 -7.50
N VAL A 83 -3.57 -2.85 -7.77
CA VAL A 83 -3.03 -2.80 -9.14
C VAL A 83 -3.72 -3.86 -10.01
N ALA A 84 -3.79 -5.10 -9.54
CA ALA A 84 -4.37 -6.21 -10.30
C ALA A 84 -5.86 -5.97 -10.61
N VAL A 85 -6.65 -5.57 -9.62
CA VAL A 85 -8.08 -5.25 -9.81
C VAL A 85 -8.25 -4.08 -10.78
N GLY A 86 -7.48 -3.00 -10.62
CA GLY A 86 -7.56 -1.86 -11.51
C GLY A 86 -7.16 -2.17 -12.96
N LEU A 87 -6.24 -3.10 -13.19
CA LEU A 87 -5.87 -3.58 -14.52
C LEU A 87 -6.89 -4.54 -15.14
N VAL A 88 -7.62 -5.30 -14.32
CA VAL A 88 -8.64 -6.27 -14.77
C VAL A 88 -9.98 -5.59 -15.03
N GLU A 89 -10.34 -4.59 -14.21
CA GLU A 89 -11.59 -3.83 -14.35
C GLU A 89 -11.47 -2.60 -15.26
N GLY A 90 -10.25 -2.28 -15.72
CA GLY A 90 -9.90 -1.18 -16.63
C GLY A 90 -10.35 -1.41 -18.06
#